data_AF-A0A3Q7PXY7-F1
#
_entry.id   AF-A0A3Q7PXY7-F1
#
_cell.length_a   1.000
_cell.length_b   1.000
_cell.length_c   1.000
_cell.angle_alpha   90.00
_cell.angle_beta   90.00
_cell.angle_gamma   90.00
#
_symmetry.space_group_name_H-M   'P 1'
#
loop_
_entity.id
_entity.type
_entity.pdbx_description
1 polymer ?
#
loop_
_entity_poly.entity_id
_entity_poly.type
_entity_poly.pdbx_seq_one_letter_code
_entity_poly.pdbx_strand_id
1 'polypeptide(L)'
;MGREAGTSLLQGEQNLQEEPGPGKQISPGEKKSDEQSLKTRIGCLLERPPLLSLQPFAPTVATRHSQALRKALQAEEPAQQEAVEIRRLTEPAERADGRHPPEPGGLPGPDPQGFVPQKEIVYNKLLPSAERLDVKSDLQLAQIKSNLGRAVQLQELWPGGLFWTRELSTYIRLYGRKFSKEDHVLFIKLLYELVSIPKLEISMMQGFARLLINLLKKKELLSRDDLELPWRPLYDMVERILYSKTEHLGLNWFPNSVENVLKTLVKSCRPYFPADATAEMLEEWRPLRCPFDVTMQKAITYFEIFLPTSLPPELHHKGFKLWFDELIGLWVSVQNLPQWEGQLVNLFARLATDNIGYIDWDPYVPKIFTRILRSLNLPVGSSQVLVPRFLTNAYDIGHAVIWITAMMVMLFGWMFLWKMQDGCEKFNS
;
A
#
# COMPACT_ATOMS: atom_id res chain seq x y z
N MET A 1 -7.89 -71.72 -50.82
CA MET A 1 -7.63 -72.65 -49.70
C MET A 1 -7.59 -71.77 -48.47
N GLY A 2 -8.43 -71.83 -47.45
CA GLY A 2 -9.27 -72.90 -46.86
C GLY A 2 -9.03 -72.82 -45.35
N ARG A 3 -9.91 -72.19 -44.55
CA ARG A 3 -10.80 -72.80 -43.53
C ARG A 3 -10.09 -73.88 -42.68
N GLU A 4 -10.10 -73.86 -41.35
CA GLU A 4 -11.24 -73.83 -40.37
C GLU A 4 -10.83 -73.12 -39.04
N ALA A 5 -11.62 -73.01 -37.95
CA ALA A 5 -13.03 -72.63 -37.71
C ALA A 5 -13.28 -72.45 -36.19
N GLY A 6 -14.24 -71.58 -35.79
CA GLY A 6 -14.81 -71.47 -34.42
C GLY A 6 -14.04 -70.59 -33.39
N THR A 7 -14.66 -69.91 -32.41
CA THR A 7 -16.10 -69.67 -32.10
C THR A 7 -16.24 -68.36 -31.31
N SER A 8 -17.40 -67.70 -31.37
CA SER A 8 -17.71 -66.39 -30.73
C SER A 8 -18.14 -66.50 -29.26
N LEU A 9 -17.86 -65.47 -28.43
CA LEU A 9 -18.91 -64.75 -27.66
C LEU A 9 -18.42 -63.46 -26.98
N LEU A 10 -19.36 -62.52 -26.79
CA LEU A 10 -19.22 -61.20 -26.17
C LEU A 10 -19.78 -61.19 -24.75
N GLN A 11 -19.17 -60.39 -23.85
CA GLN A 11 -19.71 -59.74 -22.63
C GLN A 11 -18.52 -59.31 -21.74
N GLY A 12 -18.58 -58.28 -20.89
CA GLY A 12 -19.61 -57.29 -20.60
C GLY A 12 -19.22 -56.54 -19.32
N GLU A 13 -19.44 -55.22 -19.24
CA GLU A 13 -19.13 -54.43 -18.03
C GLU A 13 -20.06 -54.81 -16.87
N GLN A 14 -19.55 -54.86 -15.63
CA GLN A 14 -20.38 -54.97 -14.43
C GLN A 14 -19.88 -54.06 -13.31
N ASN A 15 -20.84 -53.32 -12.75
CA ASN A 15 -20.69 -52.51 -11.53
C ASN A 15 -20.43 -53.40 -10.31
N LEU A 16 -19.70 -52.86 -9.33
CA LEU A 16 -19.74 -53.32 -7.95
C LEU A 16 -20.52 -52.32 -7.10
N GLN A 17 -21.74 -52.70 -6.72
CA GLN A 17 -22.49 -52.09 -5.64
C GLN A 17 -22.21 -52.89 -4.37
N GLU A 18 -21.93 -52.22 -3.24
CA GLU A 18 -21.94 -52.84 -1.92
C GLU A 18 -23.21 -52.43 -1.16
N GLU A 19 -23.88 -53.42 -0.57
CA GLU A 19 -25.05 -53.27 0.31
C GLU A 19 -24.75 -53.90 1.69
N PRO A 20 -25.49 -53.56 2.77
CA PRO A 20 -24.85 -53.36 4.08
C PRO A 20 -25.22 -54.34 5.21
N GLY A 21 -24.47 -54.24 6.32
CA GLY A 21 -24.89 -54.67 7.66
C GLY A 21 -23.73 -55.08 8.58
N PRO A 22 -23.94 -55.30 9.90
CA PRO A 22 -25.11 -54.99 10.72
C PRO A 22 -24.82 -53.95 11.84
N GLY A 23 -25.87 -53.47 12.51
CA GLY A 23 -25.76 -52.39 13.50
C GLY A 23 -25.23 -52.77 14.89
N LYS A 24 -24.79 -51.76 15.64
CA LYS A 24 -24.57 -51.80 17.10
C LYS A 24 -25.31 -50.64 17.76
N GLN A 25 -26.05 -50.95 18.83
CA GLN A 25 -26.80 -49.97 19.62
C GLN A 25 -25.86 -49.15 20.51
N ILE A 26 -26.14 -47.85 20.66
CA ILE A 26 -25.63 -47.00 21.74
C ILE A 26 -26.81 -46.20 22.32
N SER A 27 -26.91 -46.16 23.64
CA SER A 27 -28.02 -45.57 24.40
C SER A 27 -28.06 -44.03 24.35
N PRO A 28 -29.22 -43.40 24.57
CA PRO A 28 -29.36 -41.95 24.51
C PRO A 28 -28.90 -41.25 25.80
N GLY A 29 -27.83 -40.46 25.69
CA GLY A 29 -27.36 -39.52 26.71
C GLY A 29 -26.75 -38.29 26.05
N GLU A 30 -26.81 -37.15 26.73
CA GLU A 30 -26.06 -35.92 26.38
C GLU A 30 -26.39 -35.25 25.02
N LYS A 31 -27.67 -34.96 24.79
CA LYS A 31 -28.09 -33.80 23.97
C LYS A 31 -29.08 -32.92 24.73
N LYS A 32 -28.57 -32.14 25.69
CA LYS A 32 -29.38 -31.12 26.41
C LYS A 32 -28.59 -29.94 27.01
N SER A 33 -27.34 -29.70 26.59
CA SER A 33 -26.52 -28.58 27.09
C SER A 33 -26.49 -27.37 26.16
N ASP A 34 -26.44 -27.57 24.84
CA ASP A 34 -26.16 -26.46 23.90
C ASP A 34 -27.37 -25.61 23.51
N GLU A 35 -28.60 -26.13 23.65
CA GLU A 35 -29.82 -25.39 23.27
C GLU A 35 -30.22 -24.32 24.31
N GLN A 36 -29.71 -24.42 25.55
CA GLN A 36 -29.91 -23.42 26.59
C GLN A 36 -28.96 -22.21 26.42
N SER A 37 -27.76 -22.42 25.85
CA SER A 37 -26.72 -21.39 25.71
C SER A 37 -27.05 -20.33 24.64
N LEU A 38 -27.74 -20.72 23.54
CA LEU A 38 -28.15 -19.77 22.51
C LEU A 38 -29.27 -18.81 22.96
N LYS A 39 -30.20 -19.28 23.82
CA LYS A 39 -31.33 -18.44 24.28
C LYS A 39 -30.86 -17.28 25.18
N THR A 40 -29.75 -17.45 25.90
CA THR A 40 -29.15 -16.40 26.73
C THR A 40 -28.43 -15.30 25.92
N ARG A 41 -28.05 -15.56 24.65
CA ARG A 41 -27.30 -14.60 23.81
C ARG A 41 -28.14 -13.79 22.82
N ILE A 42 -29.40 -14.14 22.61
CA ILE A 42 -30.29 -13.45 21.64
C ILE A 42 -31.26 -12.47 22.33
N GLY A 43 -31.49 -12.62 23.65
CA GLY A 43 -32.42 -11.77 24.41
C GLY A 43 -31.96 -10.34 24.75
N CYS A 44 -30.75 -9.91 24.37
CA CYS A 44 -30.15 -8.64 24.85
C CYS A 44 -30.07 -7.51 23.81
N LEU A 45 -30.81 -7.56 22.70
CA LEU A 45 -30.75 -6.51 21.64
C LEU A 45 -32.10 -5.87 21.26
N LEU A 46 -33.20 -6.18 21.95
CA LEU A 46 -34.51 -5.57 21.68
C LEU A 46 -35.29 -5.26 22.97
N GLU A 47 -34.91 -4.20 23.68
CA GLU A 47 -35.84 -3.43 24.53
C GLU A 47 -35.28 -2.03 24.85
N ARG A 48 -36.08 -0.97 24.63
CA ARG A 48 -35.86 0.37 25.21
C ARG A 48 -36.43 0.37 26.64
N PRO A 49 -35.84 1.07 27.63
CA PRO A 49 -36.42 2.38 28.03
C PRO A 49 -35.36 3.42 28.54
N PRO A 50 -35.54 4.22 29.62
CA PRO A 50 -35.78 5.66 29.51
C PRO A 50 -34.74 6.58 30.22
N LEU A 51 -35.12 7.83 30.48
CA LEU A 51 -34.28 8.98 30.89
C LEU A 51 -33.59 8.90 32.29
N LEU A 52 -32.43 9.58 32.36
CA LEU A 52 -31.82 10.30 33.50
C LEU A 52 -31.30 9.54 34.76
N SER A 53 -29.96 9.50 34.93
CA SER A 53 -29.25 10.14 36.07
C SER A 53 -27.70 10.06 35.93
N LEU A 54 -26.99 10.85 36.75
CA LEU A 54 -25.53 11.14 36.75
C LEU A 54 -24.86 10.41 37.94
N GLN A 55 -23.55 10.12 38.06
CA GLN A 55 -22.27 10.30 37.29
C GLN A 55 -21.18 9.43 38.02
N PRO A 56 -19.85 9.53 37.77
CA PRO A 56 -19.05 9.67 36.54
C PRO A 56 -17.97 8.55 36.40
N PHE A 57 -17.33 8.41 35.23
CA PHE A 57 -16.05 7.68 35.08
C PHE A 57 -15.05 8.47 34.21
N ALA A 58 -13.74 8.20 34.40
CA ALA A 58 -12.62 8.98 33.87
C ALA A 58 -12.44 8.89 32.33
N PRO A 59 -11.74 9.86 31.68
CA PRO A 59 -11.99 10.18 30.28
C PRO A 59 -11.16 9.40 29.24
N THR A 60 -11.85 8.85 28.24
CA THR A 60 -11.27 8.17 27.07
C THR A 60 -11.18 9.10 25.85
N VAL A 61 -10.04 9.10 25.14
CA VAL A 61 -9.72 9.52 23.74
C VAL A 61 -10.43 10.74 23.10
N ALA A 62 -11.75 10.88 23.18
CA ALA A 62 -12.51 12.04 22.70
C ALA A 62 -12.03 13.38 23.29
N THR A 63 -11.47 13.36 24.51
CA THR A 63 -10.95 14.57 25.19
C THR A 63 -9.67 15.12 24.58
N ARG A 64 -8.88 14.30 23.86
CA ARG A 64 -7.71 14.77 23.11
C ARG A 64 -8.13 15.49 21.83
N HIS A 65 -9.16 14.99 21.16
CA HIS A 65 -9.76 15.65 20.00
C HIS A 65 -10.44 16.98 20.38
N SER A 66 -11.08 17.09 21.55
CA SER A 66 -11.72 18.35 21.97
C SER A 66 -10.74 19.47 22.32
N GLN A 67 -9.53 19.17 22.80
CA GLN A 67 -8.47 20.17 22.98
C GLN A 67 -7.90 20.69 21.66
N ALA A 68 -7.74 19.81 20.65
CA ALA A 68 -7.38 20.22 19.30
C ALA A 68 -8.48 21.08 18.65
N LEU A 69 -9.75 20.68 18.80
CA LEU A 69 -10.91 21.46 18.32
C LEU A 69 -10.96 22.87 18.92
N ARG A 70 -10.69 23.04 20.23
CA ARG A 70 -10.70 24.38 20.86
C ARG A 70 -9.60 25.29 20.31
N LYS A 71 -8.40 24.76 20.04
CA LYS A 71 -7.34 25.53 19.39
C LYS A 71 -7.66 25.89 17.94
N ALA A 72 -8.34 25.00 17.21
CA ALA A 72 -8.79 25.28 15.84
C ALA A 72 -9.90 26.37 15.81
N LEU A 73 -10.92 26.26 16.67
CA LEU A 73 -12.00 27.24 16.77
C LEU A 73 -11.51 28.64 17.15
N GLN A 74 -10.50 28.75 18.03
CA GLN A 74 -9.89 30.04 18.39
C GLN A 74 -9.07 30.67 17.24
N ALA A 75 -8.80 29.95 16.15
CA ALA A 75 -8.12 30.46 14.96
C ALA A 75 -9.09 30.82 13.81
N GLU A 76 -10.36 30.43 13.86
CA GLU A 76 -11.33 30.70 12.78
C GLU A 76 -11.92 32.12 12.82
N GLU A 77 -12.10 32.72 13.99
CA GLU A 77 -12.68 34.08 14.14
C GLU A 77 -11.91 35.19 13.39
N PRO A 78 -10.56 35.31 13.47
CA PRO A 78 -9.84 36.34 12.71
C PRO A 78 -9.88 36.11 11.19
N ALA A 79 -9.78 34.85 10.74
CA ALA A 79 -9.80 34.52 9.31
C ALA A 79 -11.15 34.81 8.63
N GLN A 80 -12.26 34.71 9.37
CA GLN A 80 -13.58 35.07 8.85
C GLN A 80 -13.76 36.60 8.72
N GLN A 81 -13.13 37.39 9.59
CA GLN A 81 -13.17 38.86 9.49
C GLN A 81 -12.35 39.36 8.30
N GLU A 82 -11.15 38.82 8.10
CA GLU A 82 -10.28 39.13 6.96
C GLU A 82 -10.96 38.81 5.61
N ALA A 83 -11.66 37.67 5.51
CA ALA A 83 -12.42 37.30 4.32
C ALA A 83 -13.62 38.23 4.00
N VAL A 84 -14.18 38.90 5.01
CA VAL A 84 -15.25 39.91 4.83
C VAL A 84 -14.68 41.25 4.39
N GLU A 85 -13.49 41.61 4.85
CA GLU A 85 -12.80 42.85 4.46
C GLU A 85 -12.27 42.79 3.02
N ILE A 86 -11.68 41.65 2.60
CA ILE A 86 -11.30 41.38 1.21
C ILE A 86 -12.51 41.49 0.25
N ARG A 87 -13.72 41.11 0.71
CA ARG A 87 -14.97 41.26 -0.05
C ARG A 87 -15.44 42.70 -0.21
N ARG A 88 -15.07 43.62 0.69
CA ARG A 88 -15.36 45.06 0.53
C ARG A 88 -14.38 45.75 -0.42
N LEU A 89 -13.16 45.25 -0.53
CA LEU A 89 -12.11 45.81 -1.39
C LEU A 89 -12.22 45.38 -2.87
N THR A 90 -13.24 44.60 -3.24
CA THR A 90 -13.38 44.01 -4.59
C THR A 90 -14.53 44.57 -5.44
N GLU A 91 -15.17 45.67 -5.03
CA GLU A 91 -16.09 46.44 -5.91
C GLU A 91 -15.31 47.42 -6.81
N PRO A 92 -15.46 47.37 -8.15
CA PRO A 92 -14.67 48.20 -9.07
C PRO A 92 -15.29 49.58 -9.33
N ALA A 93 -14.50 50.65 -9.17
CA ALA A 93 -14.80 51.99 -9.68
C ALA A 93 -14.20 52.21 -11.09
N GLU A 94 -14.88 52.98 -11.95
CA GLU A 94 -14.51 53.20 -13.36
C GLU A 94 -13.50 54.36 -13.60
N ARG A 95 -12.56 54.15 -14.56
CA ARG A 95 -11.77 55.13 -15.36
C ARG A 95 -10.84 56.10 -14.56
N ALA A 96 -9.64 56.51 -15.04
CA ALA A 96 -9.23 56.84 -16.41
C ALA A 96 -7.69 56.99 -16.60
N ASP A 97 -7.29 56.98 -17.89
CA ASP A 97 -6.09 57.56 -18.52
C ASP A 97 -4.69 56.96 -18.23
N GLY A 98 -3.72 57.18 -19.15
CA GLY A 98 -2.40 56.52 -19.10
C GLY A 98 -1.27 57.14 -19.93
N ARG A 99 -0.07 56.50 -19.87
CA ARG A 99 1.07 56.66 -20.81
C ARG A 99 2.15 55.58 -20.57
N HIS A 100 3.05 55.40 -21.55
CA HIS A 100 4.04 54.29 -21.66
C HIS A 100 5.47 54.70 -21.16
N PRO A 101 6.54 53.85 -21.19
CA PRO A 101 7.53 53.72 -20.11
C PRO A 101 8.96 54.20 -20.50
N PRO A 102 10.01 53.93 -19.69
CA PRO A 102 10.84 52.73 -19.93
C PRO A 102 11.40 51.99 -18.68
N GLU A 103 12.17 50.92 -18.94
CA GLU A 103 12.73 49.87 -18.06
C GLU A 103 13.99 50.27 -17.21
N PRO A 104 14.75 49.32 -16.58
CA PRO A 104 14.34 48.24 -15.66
C PRO A 104 15.13 48.29 -14.33
N GLY A 105 14.46 48.01 -13.20
CA GLY A 105 15.11 47.81 -11.90
C GLY A 105 14.35 46.74 -11.11
N GLY A 106 15.08 45.78 -10.52
CA GLY A 106 14.47 44.58 -9.94
C GLY A 106 13.45 44.88 -8.85
N LEU A 107 12.20 44.47 -9.07
CA LEU A 107 11.18 44.43 -8.03
C LEU A 107 11.42 43.19 -7.14
N PRO A 108 11.43 43.33 -5.80
CA PRO A 108 11.24 42.19 -4.92
C PRO A 108 9.88 41.55 -5.22
N GLY A 109 9.82 40.22 -5.24
CA GLY A 109 8.54 39.51 -5.39
C GLY A 109 7.61 39.81 -4.20
N PRO A 110 6.28 39.75 -4.40
CA PRO A 110 5.33 40.09 -3.33
C PRO A 110 5.39 39.08 -2.18
N ASP A 111 5.54 39.60 -0.96
CA ASP A 111 5.40 38.86 0.30
C ASP A 111 3.93 38.43 0.56
N PRO A 112 3.67 37.62 1.59
CA PRO A 112 4.01 36.22 1.65
C PRO A 112 2.74 35.36 1.58
N GLN A 113 2.76 34.25 0.84
CA GLN A 113 1.73 33.23 1.01
C GLN A 113 1.78 32.74 2.47
N GLY A 114 0.64 32.77 3.18
CA GLY A 114 0.56 32.43 4.61
C GLY A 114 0.91 30.98 4.96
N PHE A 115 1.29 30.17 3.97
CA PHE A 115 1.88 28.85 4.08
C PHE A 115 2.94 28.66 2.98
N VAL A 116 3.91 27.77 3.21
CA VAL A 116 4.92 27.42 2.19
C VAL A 116 4.43 26.23 1.36
N PRO A 117 4.28 26.36 0.02
CA PRO A 117 3.98 25.25 -0.87
C PRO A 117 5.09 24.20 -0.92
N GLN A 118 4.76 22.91 -0.95
CA GLN A 118 5.78 21.85 -1.01
C GLN A 118 6.36 21.60 -2.42
N LYS A 119 5.50 21.43 -3.43
CA LYS A 119 5.92 21.06 -4.79
C LYS A 119 4.83 21.38 -5.82
N GLU A 120 4.77 22.65 -6.21
CA GLU A 120 3.88 23.15 -7.26
C GLU A 120 4.20 22.54 -8.64
N ILE A 121 3.29 22.74 -9.59
CA ILE A 121 3.56 22.48 -11.02
C ILE A 121 4.20 23.73 -11.63
N VAL A 122 5.49 23.62 -11.99
CA VAL A 122 6.32 24.71 -12.54
C VAL A 122 5.63 25.44 -13.71
N TYR A 123 4.95 24.70 -14.58
CA TYR A 123 4.28 25.24 -15.77
C TYR A 123 3.15 26.23 -15.46
N ASN A 124 2.58 26.22 -14.25
CA ASN A 124 1.49 27.14 -13.90
C ASN A 124 1.95 28.60 -13.83
N LYS A 125 3.22 28.84 -13.48
CA LYS A 125 3.81 30.19 -13.45
C LYS A 125 4.12 30.72 -14.87
N LEU A 126 4.04 29.87 -15.90
CA LEU A 126 4.24 30.26 -17.31
C LEU A 126 2.93 30.63 -18.03
N LEU A 127 1.78 30.51 -17.37
CA LEU A 127 0.48 30.78 -17.98
C LEU A 127 0.19 32.29 -18.03
N PRO A 128 -0.47 32.82 -19.09
CA PRO A 128 -0.83 34.23 -19.21
C PRO A 128 -1.74 34.79 -18.09
N SER A 129 -2.24 33.93 -17.21
CA SER A 129 -3.09 34.27 -16.07
C SER A 129 -2.54 33.79 -14.73
N ALA A 130 -1.22 33.55 -14.63
CA ALA A 130 -0.54 33.01 -13.46
C ALA A 130 -0.92 33.69 -12.13
N GLU A 131 -0.99 35.03 -12.11
CA GLU A 131 -1.38 35.82 -10.93
C GLU A 131 -2.78 35.45 -10.39
N ARG A 132 -3.74 35.16 -11.30
CA ARG A 132 -5.10 34.75 -10.94
C ARG A 132 -5.16 33.29 -10.45
N LEU A 133 -4.16 32.47 -10.77
CA LEU A 133 -4.14 31.07 -10.34
C LEU A 133 -3.85 30.94 -8.86
N ASP A 134 -3.01 31.81 -8.28
CA ASP A 134 -2.68 31.72 -6.86
C ASP A 134 -3.93 31.95 -6.00
N VAL A 135 -4.61 33.09 -6.15
CA VAL A 135 -5.90 33.39 -5.46
C VAL A 135 -6.94 32.28 -5.66
N LYS A 136 -7.08 31.76 -6.90
CA LYS A 136 -8.04 30.68 -7.19
C LYS A 136 -7.67 29.37 -6.50
N SER A 137 -6.40 29.02 -6.48
CA SER A 137 -5.90 27.79 -5.85
C SER A 137 -6.02 27.83 -4.33
N ASP A 138 -5.85 29.00 -3.71
CA ASP A 138 -5.92 29.14 -2.26
C ASP A 138 -7.39 29.08 -1.79
N LEU A 139 -8.31 29.72 -2.54
CA LEU A 139 -9.75 29.59 -2.35
C LEU A 139 -10.24 28.14 -2.52
N GLN A 140 -9.82 27.44 -3.59
CA GLN A 140 -10.22 26.05 -3.82
C GLN A 140 -9.67 25.11 -2.73
N LEU A 141 -8.45 25.34 -2.25
CA LEU A 141 -7.88 24.59 -1.12
C LEU A 141 -8.69 24.81 0.17
N ALA A 142 -9.05 26.05 0.49
CA ALA A 142 -9.88 26.36 1.66
C ALA A 142 -11.26 25.67 1.59
N GLN A 143 -11.91 25.69 0.43
CA GLN A 143 -13.16 24.97 0.19
C GLN A 143 -13.01 23.45 0.36
N ILE A 144 -11.93 22.86 -0.17
CA ILE A 144 -11.64 21.44 0.00
C ILE A 144 -11.45 21.10 1.49
N LYS A 145 -10.62 21.84 2.23
CA LYS A 145 -10.39 21.62 3.67
C LYS A 145 -11.69 21.68 4.46
N SER A 146 -12.43 22.78 4.33
CA SER A 146 -13.68 23.03 5.05
C SER A 146 -14.73 21.95 4.77
N ASN A 147 -14.99 21.67 3.49
CA ASN A 147 -16.09 20.78 3.13
C ASN A 147 -15.73 19.29 3.22
N LEU A 148 -14.47 18.89 3.03
CA LEU A 148 -14.02 17.52 3.31
C LEU A 148 -14.10 17.25 4.82
N GLY A 149 -13.60 18.17 5.65
CA GLY A 149 -13.71 18.07 7.11
C GLY A 149 -15.17 17.97 7.57
N ARG A 150 -16.04 18.84 7.04
CA ARG A 150 -17.49 18.83 7.32
C ARG A 150 -18.16 17.53 6.88
N ALA A 151 -17.86 17.01 5.68
CA ALA A 151 -18.45 15.77 5.18
C ALA A 151 -18.08 14.57 6.08
N VAL A 152 -16.82 14.49 6.52
CA VAL A 152 -16.38 13.44 7.46
C VAL A 152 -17.03 13.61 8.83
N GLN A 153 -17.09 14.83 9.35
CA GLN A 153 -17.72 15.14 10.64
C GLN A 153 -19.23 14.81 10.67
N LEU A 154 -19.91 14.96 9.53
CA LEU A 154 -21.32 14.59 9.34
C LEU A 154 -21.52 13.11 8.94
N GLN A 155 -20.44 12.33 8.81
CA GLN A 155 -20.43 10.95 8.31
C GLN A 155 -21.01 10.78 6.89
N GLU A 156 -21.06 11.87 6.12
CA GLU A 156 -21.55 11.90 4.74
C GLU A 156 -20.45 11.44 3.75
N LEU A 157 -20.09 10.16 3.83
CA LEU A 157 -19.08 9.56 2.95
C LEU A 157 -19.49 9.62 1.47
N TRP A 158 -20.79 9.50 1.19
CA TRP A 158 -21.41 9.69 -0.11
C TRP A 158 -22.65 10.59 0.02
N PRO A 159 -22.86 11.59 -0.85
CA PRO A 159 -21.95 12.01 -1.92
C PRO A 159 -20.75 12.84 -1.45
N GLY A 160 -20.86 13.57 -0.32
CA GLY A 160 -19.91 14.60 0.12
C GLY A 160 -18.44 14.17 0.19
N GLY A 161 -18.10 13.17 1.01
CA GLY A 161 -16.72 12.75 1.23
C GLY A 161 -16.01 12.32 -0.06
N LEU A 162 -16.69 11.52 -0.90
CA LEU A 162 -16.17 11.09 -2.19
C LEU A 162 -16.06 12.24 -3.21
N PHE A 163 -16.99 13.21 -3.18
CA PHE A 163 -16.92 14.41 -4.02
C PHE A 163 -15.67 15.25 -3.69
N TRP A 164 -15.47 15.62 -2.42
CA TRP A 164 -14.31 16.44 -2.02
C TRP A 164 -12.97 15.70 -2.15
N THR A 165 -12.97 14.36 -2.03
CA THR A 165 -11.82 13.50 -2.41
C THR A 165 -11.48 13.61 -3.91
N ARG A 166 -12.49 13.65 -4.78
CA ARG A 166 -12.28 13.84 -6.23
C ARG A 166 -11.82 15.26 -6.56
N GLU A 167 -12.34 16.27 -5.86
CA GLU A 167 -11.85 17.65 -5.99
C GLU A 167 -10.40 17.80 -5.54
N LEU A 168 -10.00 17.22 -4.40
CA LEU A 168 -8.59 17.22 -3.97
C LEU A 168 -7.69 16.45 -4.97
N SER A 169 -8.18 15.37 -5.57
CA SER A 169 -7.48 14.67 -6.65
C SER A 169 -7.26 15.56 -7.88
N THR A 170 -8.28 16.35 -8.26
CA THR A 170 -8.21 17.31 -9.36
C THR A 170 -7.31 18.49 -9.02
N TYR A 171 -7.38 19.00 -7.79
CA TYR A 171 -6.49 20.05 -7.27
C TYR A 171 -5.02 19.66 -7.40
N ILE A 172 -4.65 18.46 -6.95
CA ILE A 172 -3.27 17.96 -7.06
C ILE A 172 -2.83 17.80 -8.51
N ARG A 173 -3.75 17.46 -9.42
CA ARG A 173 -3.48 17.35 -10.86
C ARG A 173 -3.28 18.71 -11.53
N LEU A 174 -3.96 19.76 -11.07
CA LEU A 174 -3.90 21.11 -11.65
C LEU A 174 -2.79 21.98 -11.04
N TYR A 175 -2.60 21.94 -9.72
CA TYR A 175 -1.71 22.84 -8.99
C TYR A 175 -0.47 22.15 -8.39
N GLY A 176 -0.45 20.81 -8.37
CA GLY A 176 0.57 20.05 -7.65
C GLY A 176 0.29 20.02 -6.15
N ARG A 177 1.34 20.08 -5.32
CA ARG A 177 1.21 20.14 -3.86
C ARG A 177 1.36 21.58 -3.38
N LYS A 178 0.40 22.42 -3.76
CA LYS A 178 0.28 23.80 -3.26
C LYS A 178 -0.51 23.83 -1.95
N PHE A 179 0.07 23.23 -0.93
CA PHE A 179 -0.43 23.24 0.45
C PHE A 179 0.75 23.02 1.40
N SER A 180 0.57 23.35 2.68
CA SER A 180 1.62 23.21 3.69
C SER A 180 2.00 21.74 3.95
N LYS A 181 3.16 21.54 4.60
CA LYS A 181 3.56 20.21 5.08
C LYS A 181 2.58 19.66 6.13
N GLU A 182 2.07 20.52 7.00
CA GLU A 182 1.10 20.16 8.04
C GLU A 182 -0.22 19.69 7.42
N ASP A 183 -0.73 20.44 6.44
CA ASP A 183 -1.92 20.06 5.66
C ASP A 183 -1.72 18.72 4.94
N HIS A 184 -0.53 18.49 4.36
CA HIS A 184 -0.23 17.23 3.68
C HIS A 184 -0.34 16.04 4.65
N VAL A 185 0.23 16.17 5.85
CA VAL A 185 0.13 15.14 6.91
C VAL A 185 -1.32 14.98 7.38
N LEU A 186 -2.08 16.06 7.53
CA LEU A 186 -3.50 16.00 7.90
C LEU A 186 -4.36 15.30 6.84
N PHE A 187 -4.19 15.63 5.55
CA PHE A 187 -4.89 14.95 4.46
C PHE A 187 -4.55 13.46 4.41
N ILE A 188 -3.28 13.09 4.60
CA ILE A 188 -2.85 11.69 4.66
C ILE A 188 -3.51 10.97 5.83
N LYS A 189 -3.42 11.51 7.05
CA LYS A 189 -4.01 10.89 8.24
C LYS A 189 -5.54 10.74 8.11
N LEU A 190 -6.23 11.78 7.64
CA LEU A 190 -7.67 11.74 7.40
C LEU A 190 -8.05 10.64 6.39
N LEU A 191 -7.38 10.58 5.23
CA LEU A 191 -7.67 9.57 4.20
C LEU A 191 -7.23 8.17 4.62
N TYR A 192 -6.23 8.04 5.48
CA TYR A 192 -5.79 6.78 6.05
C TYR A 192 -6.87 6.18 6.96
N GLU A 193 -7.38 6.97 7.90
CA GLU A 193 -8.50 6.56 8.75
C GLU A 193 -9.73 6.20 7.88
N LEU A 194 -10.10 7.07 6.93
CA LEU A 194 -11.24 6.84 6.03
C LEU A 194 -11.11 5.56 5.19
N VAL A 195 -9.95 5.28 4.58
CA VAL A 195 -9.78 4.06 3.78
C VAL A 195 -9.80 2.81 4.65
N SER A 196 -9.32 2.92 5.90
CA SER A 196 -9.23 1.83 6.87
C SER A 196 -10.55 1.44 7.56
N ILE A 197 -11.65 2.17 7.31
CA ILE A 197 -12.96 1.90 7.91
C ILE A 197 -13.37 0.43 7.69
N PRO A 198 -13.62 -0.34 8.77
CA PRO A 198 -14.06 -1.73 8.66
C PRO A 198 -15.35 -1.85 7.85
N LYS A 199 -15.39 -2.81 6.92
CA LYS A 199 -16.54 -3.07 6.03
C LYS A 199 -16.94 -1.90 5.11
N LEU A 200 -16.05 -0.92 4.89
CA LEU A 200 -16.27 0.12 3.88
C LEU A 200 -16.51 -0.49 2.48
N GLU A 201 -17.44 0.12 1.75
CA GLU A 201 -17.77 -0.24 0.36
C GLU A 201 -16.55 -0.09 -0.56
N ILE A 202 -16.34 -1.07 -1.45
CA ILE A 202 -15.08 -1.19 -2.19
C ILE A 202 -14.90 -0.08 -3.23
N SER A 203 -15.98 0.46 -3.80
CA SER A 203 -15.89 1.61 -4.72
C SER A 203 -15.38 2.86 -4.01
N MET A 204 -15.93 3.16 -2.82
CA MET A 204 -15.47 4.27 -1.97
C MET A 204 -14.03 4.06 -1.48
N MET A 205 -13.71 2.85 -1.01
CA MET A 205 -12.36 2.48 -0.58
C MET A 205 -11.34 2.72 -1.71
N GLN A 206 -11.61 2.27 -2.94
CA GLN A 206 -10.73 2.54 -4.08
C GLN A 206 -10.58 4.05 -4.36
N GLY A 207 -11.64 4.85 -4.17
CA GLY A 207 -11.58 6.31 -4.30
C GLY A 207 -10.59 6.94 -3.33
N PHE A 208 -10.72 6.64 -2.04
CA PHE A 208 -9.81 7.14 -0.99
C PHE A 208 -8.38 6.59 -1.18
N ALA A 209 -8.23 5.29 -1.45
CA ALA A 209 -6.94 4.64 -1.69
C ALA A 209 -6.15 5.30 -2.83
N ARG A 210 -6.79 5.60 -3.97
CA ARG A 210 -6.13 6.24 -5.12
C ARG A 210 -5.64 7.65 -4.80
N LEU A 211 -6.38 8.43 -4.02
CA LEU A 211 -5.92 9.75 -3.57
C LEU A 211 -4.76 9.63 -2.56
N LEU A 212 -4.87 8.70 -1.61
CA LEU A 212 -3.83 8.46 -0.61
C LEU A 212 -2.51 7.99 -1.24
N ILE A 213 -2.57 7.08 -2.23
CA ILE A 213 -1.43 6.72 -3.10
C ILE A 213 -0.87 7.98 -3.79
N ASN A 214 -1.72 8.84 -4.36
CA ASN A 214 -1.28 10.04 -5.05
C ASN A 214 -0.56 11.03 -4.11
N LEU A 215 -1.02 11.20 -2.86
CA LEU A 215 -0.36 12.00 -1.82
C LEU A 215 1.01 11.41 -1.44
N LEU A 216 1.07 10.12 -1.12
CA LEU A 216 2.28 9.43 -0.69
C LEU A 216 3.32 9.19 -1.80
N LYS A 217 2.93 9.32 -3.08
CA LYS A 217 3.78 9.05 -4.26
C LYS A 217 5.15 9.76 -4.26
N LYS A 218 5.24 10.96 -3.69
CA LYS A 218 6.46 11.77 -3.64
C LYS A 218 7.13 11.65 -2.28
N LYS A 219 7.84 10.53 -2.08
CA LYS A 219 8.52 10.18 -0.82
C LYS A 219 9.57 11.21 -0.36
N GLU A 220 10.04 12.06 -1.26
CA GLU A 220 10.99 13.14 -0.95
C GLU A 220 10.39 14.32 -0.16
N LEU A 221 9.07 14.34 0.08
CA LEU A 221 8.36 15.48 0.71
C LEU A 221 7.99 15.27 2.18
N LEU A 222 8.20 14.07 2.72
CA LEU A 222 7.83 13.68 4.09
C LEU A 222 8.92 12.76 4.66
N SER A 223 9.41 13.07 5.85
CA SER A 223 10.22 12.14 6.65
C SER A 223 9.32 11.14 7.37
N ARG A 224 9.93 10.09 7.95
CA ARG A 224 9.26 9.19 8.89
C ARG A 224 8.87 9.91 10.19
N ASP A 225 9.63 10.93 10.57
CA ASP A 225 9.38 11.73 11.79
C ASP A 225 8.10 12.58 11.68
N ASP A 226 7.68 12.90 10.46
CA ASP A 226 6.45 13.66 10.18
C ASP A 226 5.18 12.79 10.21
N LEU A 227 5.35 11.48 9.93
CA LEU A 227 4.26 10.58 9.59
C LEU A 227 4.59 9.13 9.97
N GLU A 228 3.80 8.62 10.92
CA GLU A 228 3.72 7.20 11.28
C GLU A 228 2.31 6.68 10.94
N LEU A 229 2.23 5.51 10.29
CA LEU A 229 1.00 4.84 9.88
C LEU A 229 0.96 3.40 10.40
N PRO A 230 -0.04 2.98 11.21
CA PRO A 230 -0.07 1.65 11.79
C PRO A 230 -0.38 0.59 10.73
N TRP A 231 0.40 -0.48 10.64
CA TRP A 231 0.30 -1.44 9.53
C TRP A 231 -0.94 -2.37 9.59
N ARG A 232 -1.47 -2.67 10.78
CA ARG A 232 -2.52 -3.69 10.97
C ARG A 232 -3.85 -3.41 10.25
N PRO A 233 -4.42 -2.18 10.24
CA PRO A 233 -5.65 -1.89 9.49
C PRO A 233 -5.53 -2.15 7.98
N LEU A 234 -4.34 -1.98 7.38
CA LEU A 234 -4.07 -2.38 6.00
C LEU A 234 -3.99 -3.90 5.85
N TYR A 235 -3.39 -4.61 6.80
CA TYR A 235 -3.34 -6.07 6.80
C TYR A 235 -4.76 -6.68 6.87
N ASP A 236 -5.60 -6.21 7.80
CA ASP A 236 -6.99 -6.68 7.94
C ASP A 236 -7.81 -6.42 6.66
N MET A 237 -7.55 -5.30 5.99
CA MET A 237 -8.17 -4.97 4.70
C MET A 237 -7.69 -5.89 3.57
N VAL A 238 -6.40 -6.21 3.52
CA VAL A 238 -5.83 -7.13 2.53
C VAL A 238 -6.28 -8.57 2.78
N GLU A 239 -6.28 -9.06 4.02
CA GLU A 239 -6.84 -10.36 4.42
C GLU A 239 -8.31 -10.48 3.95
N ARG A 240 -9.14 -9.48 4.26
CA ARG A 240 -10.56 -9.46 3.91
C ARG A 240 -10.83 -9.51 2.41
N ILE A 241 -9.98 -8.88 1.59
CA ILE A 241 -10.22 -8.73 0.15
C ILE A 241 -9.46 -9.79 -0.67
N LEU A 242 -8.15 -9.96 -0.47
CA LEU A 242 -7.34 -10.90 -1.27
C LEU A 242 -7.49 -12.36 -0.83
N TYR A 243 -7.88 -12.60 0.42
CA TYR A 243 -8.03 -13.95 0.99
C TYR A 243 -9.47 -14.20 1.48
N SER A 244 -10.44 -13.62 0.75
CA SER A 244 -11.86 -13.69 1.06
C SER A 244 -12.39 -15.14 1.04
N LYS A 245 -12.84 -15.60 2.21
CA LYS A 245 -13.48 -16.92 2.38
C LYS A 245 -14.86 -17.06 1.69
N THR A 246 -15.34 -16.01 1.04
CA THR A 246 -16.72 -15.93 0.51
C THR A 246 -16.82 -15.42 -0.92
N GLU A 247 -15.72 -14.94 -1.50
CA GLU A 247 -15.65 -14.54 -2.92
C GLU A 247 -15.81 -15.74 -3.86
N HIS A 248 -15.12 -16.85 -3.58
CA HIS A 248 -15.26 -18.09 -4.34
C HIS A 248 -16.67 -18.73 -4.23
N LEU A 249 -17.50 -18.27 -3.29
CA LEU A 249 -18.90 -18.65 -3.14
C LEU A 249 -19.86 -17.68 -3.87
N GLY A 250 -19.33 -16.65 -4.56
CA GLY A 250 -20.12 -15.62 -5.24
C GLY A 250 -20.81 -14.61 -4.31
N LEU A 251 -20.58 -14.66 -3.00
CA LEU A 251 -21.20 -13.77 -2.02
C LEU A 251 -20.58 -12.36 -1.97
N ASN A 252 -19.38 -12.23 -2.53
CA ASN A 252 -18.64 -10.98 -2.66
C ASN A 252 -18.22 -10.82 -4.12
N TRP A 253 -18.44 -9.63 -4.70
CA TRP A 253 -18.03 -9.32 -6.06
C TRP A 253 -17.05 -8.15 -6.06
N PHE A 254 -15.79 -8.43 -6.38
CA PHE A 254 -14.70 -7.47 -6.28
C PHE A 254 -14.27 -6.98 -7.67
N PRO A 255 -14.03 -5.66 -7.89
CA PRO A 255 -13.51 -5.19 -9.16
C PRO A 255 -12.09 -5.73 -9.40
N ASN A 256 -11.79 -6.24 -10.60
CA ASN A 256 -10.50 -6.82 -10.98
C ASN A 256 -9.26 -5.93 -10.69
N SER A 257 -9.45 -4.62 -10.52
CA SER A 257 -8.39 -3.66 -10.17
C SER A 257 -8.09 -3.54 -8.67
N VAL A 258 -8.95 -4.08 -7.78
CA VAL A 258 -8.87 -3.83 -6.34
C VAL A 258 -7.56 -4.34 -5.73
N GLU A 259 -7.12 -5.53 -6.14
CA GLU A 259 -5.89 -6.15 -5.67
C GLU A 259 -4.67 -5.27 -5.95
N ASN A 260 -4.56 -4.75 -7.18
CA ASN A 260 -3.45 -3.90 -7.58
C ASN A 260 -3.49 -2.53 -6.87
N VAL A 261 -4.69 -1.96 -6.67
CA VAL A 261 -4.85 -0.72 -5.90
C VAL A 261 -4.43 -0.93 -4.45
N LEU A 262 -4.83 -2.02 -3.80
CA LEU A 262 -4.43 -2.35 -2.42
C LEU A 262 -2.93 -2.62 -2.30
N LYS A 263 -2.36 -3.45 -3.18
CA LYS A 263 -0.91 -3.70 -3.24
C LYS A 263 -0.13 -2.39 -3.38
N THR A 264 -0.61 -1.47 -4.24
CA THR A 264 0.01 -0.15 -4.44
C THR A 264 -0.17 0.77 -3.21
N LEU A 265 -1.33 0.73 -2.55
CA LEU A 265 -1.60 1.47 -1.31
C LEU A 265 -0.62 1.06 -0.21
N VAL A 266 -0.53 -0.24 0.09
CA VAL A 266 0.39 -0.73 1.12
C VAL A 266 1.84 -0.42 0.75
N LYS A 267 2.25 -0.61 -0.52
CA LYS A 267 3.58 -0.21 -1.01
C LYS A 267 3.88 1.28 -0.82
N SER A 268 2.86 2.15 -0.84
CA SER A 268 2.98 3.60 -0.62
C SER A 268 3.02 3.98 0.86
N CYS A 269 2.30 3.28 1.73
CA CYS A 269 2.28 3.51 3.18
C CYS A 269 3.48 2.90 3.91
N ARG A 270 4.05 1.81 3.39
CA ARG A 270 5.13 1.02 4.02
C ARG A 270 6.37 1.79 4.50
N PRO A 271 6.87 2.84 3.80
CA PRO A 271 7.99 3.64 4.32
C PRO A 271 7.70 4.33 5.66
N TYR A 272 6.42 4.51 6.00
CA TYR A 272 5.93 5.24 7.18
C TYR A 272 5.41 4.30 8.30
N PHE A 273 5.66 2.98 8.20
CA PHE A 273 5.30 2.05 9.27
C PHE A 273 6.19 2.25 10.53
N PRO A 274 5.70 1.88 11.74
CA PRO A 274 6.50 1.88 12.96
C PRO A 274 7.80 1.09 12.81
N ALA A 275 8.84 1.45 13.58
CA ALA A 275 10.13 0.76 13.53
C ALA A 275 10.03 -0.72 13.96
N ASP A 276 9.15 -1.02 14.92
CA ASP A 276 8.95 -2.37 15.47
C ASP A 276 7.97 -3.23 14.63
N ALA A 277 7.29 -2.64 13.64
CA ALA A 277 6.31 -3.33 12.80
C ALA A 277 6.89 -4.56 12.08
N THR A 278 8.17 -4.52 11.69
CA THR A 278 8.84 -5.68 11.06
C THR A 278 8.82 -6.91 11.97
N ALA A 279 9.06 -6.74 13.27
CA ALA A 279 9.08 -7.86 14.21
C ALA A 279 7.68 -8.45 14.39
N GLU A 280 6.66 -7.60 14.58
CA GLU A 280 5.27 -8.03 14.68
C GLU A 280 4.78 -8.77 13.41
N MET A 281 5.15 -8.30 12.23
CA MET A 281 4.83 -8.94 10.95
C MET A 281 5.47 -10.32 10.81
N LEU A 282 6.72 -10.49 11.28
CA LEU A 282 7.40 -11.78 11.25
C LEU A 282 6.78 -12.76 12.25
N GLU A 283 6.43 -12.31 13.45
CA GLU A 283 5.70 -13.09 14.46
C GLU A 283 4.38 -13.65 13.87
N GLU A 284 3.60 -12.78 13.23
CA GLU A 284 2.29 -13.09 12.63
C GLU A 284 2.40 -14.09 11.46
N TRP A 285 3.39 -13.94 10.57
CA TRP A 285 3.45 -14.68 9.31
C TRP A 285 4.44 -15.84 9.25
N ARG A 286 5.40 -15.95 10.20
CA ARG A 286 6.29 -17.13 10.31
C ARG A 286 5.54 -18.47 10.40
N PRO A 287 4.41 -18.61 11.14
CA PRO A 287 3.64 -19.86 11.17
C PRO A 287 3.11 -20.31 9.81
N LEU A 288 2.88 -19.38 8.88
CA LEU A 288 2.35 -19.65 7.53
C LEU A 288 3.45 -20.10 6.53
N ARG A 289 4.71 -20.20 6.97
CA ARG A 289 5.89 -20.45 6.11
C ARG A 289 6.17 -21.94 5.87
N CYS A 290 5.14 -22.80 5.84
CA CYS A 290 5.32 -24.23 5.55
C CYS A 290 5.52 -24.45 4.03
N PRO A 291 6.70 -24.87 3.53
CA PRO A 291 6.97 -24.92 2.08
C PRO A 291 6.11 -25.91 1.29
N PHE A 292 5.41 -26.81 1.98
CA PHE A 292 4.56 -27.86 1.42
C PHE A 292 3.07 -27.49 1.41
N ASP A 293 2.68 -26.35 2.01
CA ASP A 293 1.30 -25.90 2.11
C ASP A 293 1.06 -24.64 1.27
N VAL A 294 -0.19 -24.45 0.83
CA VAL A 294 -0.63 -23.27 0.05
C VAL A 294 -0.51 -21.97 0.84
N THR A 295 -0.48 -22.05 2.17
CA THR A 295 -0.24 -20.90 3.06
C THR A 295 1.11 -20.22 2.86
N MET A 296 2.13 -20.93 2.34
CA MET A 296 3.40 -20.31 1.96
C MET A 296 3.23 -19.18 0.93
N GLN A 297 2.37 -19.39 -0.08
CA GLN A 297 2.11 -18.35 -1.09
C GLN A 297 1.55 -17.07 -0.43
N LYS A 298 0.68 -17.23 0.57
CA LYS A 298 0.10 -16.14 1.34
C LYS A 298 1.18 -15.43 2.19
N ALA A 299 2.02 -16.20 2.89
CA ALA A 299 3.14 -15.65 3.66
C ALA A 299 4.11 -14.82 2.80
N ILE A 300 4.60 -15.37 1.68
CA ILE A 300 5.51 -14.64 0.78
C ILE A 300 4.82 -13.43 0.12
N THR A 301 3.52 -13.52 -0.18
CA THR A 301 2.74 -12.35 -0.66
C THR A 301 2.74 -11.22 0.38
N TYR A 302 2.53 -11.53 1.67
CA TYR A 302 2.61 -10.50 2.71
C TYR A 302 4.02 -9.95 2.88
N PHE A 303 5.04 -10.80 2.86
CA PHE A 303 6.43 -10.34 2.92
C PHE A 303 6.78 -9.40 1.75
N GLU A 304 6.38 -9.70 0.52
CA GLU A 304 6.56 -8.81 -0.64
C GLU A 304 5.87 -7.46 -0.42
N ILE A 305 4.60 -7.46 -0.02
CA ILE A 305 3.79 -6.24 0.05
C ILE A 305 4.16 -5.38 1.28
N PHE A 306 4.29 -5.98 2.46
CA PHE A 306 4.34 -5.26 3.73
C PHE A 306 5.75 -5.04 4.30
N LEU A 307 6.70 -5.99 4.18
CA LEU A 307 7.98 -5.89 4.92
C LEU A 307 8.77 -4.63 4.54
N PRO A 308 9.01 -3.71 5.50
CA PRO A 308 9.79 -2.51 5.26
C PRO A 308 11.24 -2.81 4.86
N THR A 309 11.67 -2.24 3.73
CA THR A 309 13.05 -2.36 3.20
C THR A 309 13.83 -1.04 3.28
N SER A 310 13.14 0.10 3.35
CA SER A 310 13.73 1.44 3.40
C SER A 310 13.72 2.03 4.83
N LEU A 311 14.32 1.32 5.78
CA LEU A 311 14.62 1.87 7.11
C LEU A 311 15.94 2.64 7.06
N PRO A 312 16.17 3.63 7.95
CA PRO A 312 17.48 4.28 8.06
C PRO A 312 18.53 3.29 8.60
N PRO A 313 19.83 3.49 8.30
CA PRO A 313 20.93 2.58 8.67
C PRO A 313 20.96 2.20 10.16
N GLU A 314 20.67 3.15 11.03
CA GLU A 314 20.59 2.99 12.49
C GLU A 314 19.58 1.89 12.90
N LEU A 315 18.48 1.76 12.15
CA LEU A 315 17.38 0.84 12.42
C LEU A 315 17.41 -0.43 11.56
N HIS A 316 18.47 -0.67 10.77
CA HIS A 316 18.60 -1.91 9.96
C HIS A 316 18.49 -3.19 10.80
N HIS A 317 18.86 -3.13 12.08
CA HIS A 317 18.73 -4.23 13.05
C HIS A 317 17.27 -4.58 13.39
N LYS A 318 16.32 -3.63 13.26
CA LYS A 318 14.86 -3.86 13.34
C LYS A 318 14.20 -4.09 11.97
N GLY A 319 14.97 -3.93 10.89
CA GLY A 319 14.51 -4.07 9.51
C GLY A 319 14.89 -5.42 8.93
N PHE A 320 15.55 -5.39 7.78
CA PHE A 320 15.88 -6.59 7.00
C PHE A 320 16.76 -7.61 7.71
N LYS A 321 17.60 -7.19 8.66
CA LYS A 321 18.46 -8.12 9.41
C LYS A 321 17.69 -9.14 10.27
N LEU A 322 16.40 -8.93 10.53
CA LEU A 322 15.55 -9.88 11.25
C LEU A 322 15.08 -11.07 10.39
N TRP A 323 15.17 -10.97 9.06
CA TRP A 323 14.55 -11.93 8.13
C TRP A 323 15.38 -12.27 6.89
N PHE A 324 16.38 -11.46 6.54
CA PHE A 324 17.16 -11.63 5.31
C PHE A 324 17.81 -13.01 5.22
N ASP A 325 18.60 -13.40 6.23
CA ASP A 325 19.33 -14.68 6.24
C ASP A 325 18.37 -15.88 6.20
N GLU A 326 17.25 -15.79 6.91
CA GLU A 326 16.18 -16.80 6.95
C GLU A 326 15.50 -16.98 5.56
N LEU A 327 15.20 -15.88 4.87
CA LEU A 327 14.54 -15.91 3.57
C LEU A 327 15.50 -16.20 2.41
N ILE A 328 16.73 -15.69 2.42
CA ILE A 328 17.72 -15.99 1.38
C ILE A 328 18.20 -17.44 1.49
N GLY A 329 18.32 -17.98 2.71
CA GLY A 329 18.59 -19.42 2.93
C GLY A 329 17.47 -20.32 2.43
N LEU A 330 16.20 -19.95 2.66
CA LEU A 330 15.04 -20.62 2.08
C LEU A 330 15.06 -20.56 0.54
N TRP A 331 15.32 -19.38 -0.03
CA TRP A 331 15.41 -19.22 -1.48
C TRP A 331 16.51 -20.10 -2.07
N VAL A 332 17.72 -20.08 -1.50
CA VAL A 332 18.87 -20.88 -1.95
C VAL A 332 18.62 -22.39 -1.90
N SER A 333 17.92 -22.89 -0.88
CA SER A 333 17.68 -24.35 -0.72
C SER A 333 16.64 -24.90 -1.70
N VAL A 334 15.65 -24.10 -2.08
CA VAL A 334 14.56 -24.48 -2.98
C VAL A 334 14.99 -24.32 -4.45
N GLN A 335 14.85 -25.36 -5.28
CA GLN A 335 15.35 -25.38 -6.68
C GLN A 335 14.28 -25.64 -7.76
N ASN A 336 13.01 -25.80 -7.37
CA ASN A 336 11.91 -26.27 -8.21
C ASN A 336 11.00 -25.16 -8.77
N LEU A 337 11.40 -23.88 -8.69
CA LEU A 337 10.64 -22.72 -9.20
C LEU A 337 9.16 -22.67 -8.75
N PRO A 338 8.87 -22.75 -7.44
CA PRO A 338 7.51 -22.66 -6.93
C PRO A 338 6.92 -21.26 -7.18
N GLN A 339 5.58 -21.19 -7.22
CA GLN A 339 4.82 -19.98 -7.57
C GLN A 339 5.15 -18.75 -6.71
N TRP A 340 5.57 -18.97 -5.45
CA TRP A 340 5.94 -17.90 -4.53
C TRP A 340 7.36 -17.36 -4.74
N GLU A 341 8.24 -18.06 -5.48
CA GLU A 341 9.64 -17.66 -5.64
C GLU A 341 9.77 -16.30 -6.34
N GLY A 342 8.94 -16.02 -7.35
CA GLY A 342 8.95 -14.73 -8.05
C GLY A 342 8.62 -13.54 -7.13
N GLN A 343 7.70 -13.70 -6.17
CA GLN A 343 7.41 -12.66 -5.17
C GLN A 343 8.58 -12.46 -4.21
N LEU A 344 9.31 -13.52 -3.88
CA LEU A 344 10.49 -13.46 -3.02
C LEU A 344 11.66 -12.75 -3.74
N VAL A 345 11.84 -13.00 -5.03
CA VAL A 345 12.77 -12.24 -5.89
C VAL A 345 12.40 -10.75 -5.94
N ASN A 346 11.12 -10.40 -6.07
CA ASN A 346 10.68 -9.01 -6.04
C ASN A 346 10.99 -8.32 -4.70
N LEU A 347 10.89 -9.05 -3.57
CA LEU A 347 11.31 -8.56 -2.26
C LEU A 347 12.83 -8.32 -2.19
N PHE A 348 13.66 -9.25 -2.68
CA PHE A 348 15.12 -9.07 -2.70
C PHE A 348 15.58 -7.97 -3.65
N ALA A 349 14.96 -7.83 -4.82
CA ALA A 349 15.23 -6.74 -5.76
C ALA A 349 14.98 -5.38 -5.12
N ARG A 350 13.86 -5.22 -4.40
CA ARG A 350 13.58 -4.02 -3.61
C ARG A 350 14.61 -3.82 -2.49
N LEU A 351 14.90 -4.87 -1.72
CA LEU A 351 15.83 -4.82 -0.61
C LEU A 351 17.22 -4.34 -1.06
N ALA A 352 17.76 -4.92 -2.14
CA ALA A 352 19.04 -4.55 -2.73
C ALA A 352 19.05 -3.07 -3.15
N THR A 353 17.98 -2.60 -3.78
CA THR A 353 17.85 -1.21 -4.27
C THR A 353 17.78 -0.20 -3.13
N ASP A 354 17.04 -0.51 -2.06
CA ASP A 354 16.91 0.39 -0.90
C ASP A 354 18.18 0.41 -0.02
N ASN A 355 19.02 -0.64 -0.07
CA ASN A 355 20.13 -0.87 0.86
C ASN A 355 21.48 -1.12 0.16
N ILE A 356 21.73 -0.44 -0.95
CA ILE A 356 23.02 -0.48 -1.67
C ILE A 356 24.15 -0.12 -0.69
N GLY A 357 25.17 -0.98 -0.58
CA GLY A 357 26.29 -0.81 0.35
C GLY A 357 26.20 -1.56 1.68
N TYR A 358 25.02 -2.08 2.07
CA TYR A 358 24.80 -2.65 3.42
C TYR A 358 24.65 -4.18 3.48
N ILE A 359 24.50 -4.83 2.32
CA ILE A 359 24.34 -6.28 2.20
C ILE A 359 25.44 -6.78 1.28
N ASP A 360 26.21 -7.76 1.75
CA ASP A 360 27.12 -8.51 0.89
C ASP A 360 26.32 -9.51 0.05
N TRP A 361 26.31 -9.27 -1.26
CA TRP A 361 25.63 -10.14 -2.23
C TRP A 361 26.58 -11.15 -2.89
N ASP A 362 27.90 -11.04 -2.72
CA ASP A 362 28.89 -11.84 -3.44
C ASP A 362 28.67 -13.36 -3.29
N PRO A 363 28.39 -13.92 -2.09
CA PRO A 363 28.11 -15.36 -1.93
C PRO A 363 26.85 -15.86 -2.68
N TYR A 364 25.96 -14.93 -3.05
CA TYR A 364 24.68 -15.22 -3.70
C TYR A 364 24.70 -14.93 -5.21
N VAL A 365 25.56 -14.01 -5.68
CA VAL A 365 25.67 -13.58 -7.08
C VAL A 365 25.67 -14.74 -8.08
N PRO A 366 26.50 -15.81 -7.94
CA PRO A 366 26.49 -16.92 -8.90
C PRO A 366 25.13 -17.62 -8.99
N LYS A 367 24.41 -17.77 -7.87
CA LYS A 367 23.08 -18.39 -7.80
C LYS A 367 22.00 -17.49 -8.41
N ILE A 368 22.10 -16.19 -8.19
CA ILE A 368 21.18 -15.18 -8.75
C ILE A 368 21.26 -15.18 -10.28
N PHE A 369 22.44 -15.01 -10.86
CA PHE A 369 22.61 -15.06 -12.32
C PHE A 369 22.21 -16.43 -12.90
N THR A 370 22.56 -17.54 -12.24
CA THR A 370 22.15 -18.88 -12.71
C THR A 370 20.63 -19.05 -12.75
N ARG A 371 19.90 -18.57 -11.74
CA ARG A 371 18.42 -18.67 -11.72
C ARG A 371 17.75 -17.70 -12.68
N ILE A 372 18.26 -16.48 -12.82
CA ILE A 372 17.77 -15.52 -13.83
C ILE A 372 17.95 -16.13 -15.23
N LEU A 373 19.13 -16.66 -15.56
CA LEU A 373 19.38 -17.33 -16.83
C LEU A 373 18.44 -18.53 -17.08
N ARG A 374 18.20 -19.37 -16.05
CA ARG A 374 17.21 -20.46 -16.13
C ARG A 374 15.79 -19.93 -16.37
N SER A 375 15.42 -18.82 -15.75
CA SER A 375 14.08 -18.23 -15.89
C SER A 375 13.80 -17.66 -17.28
N LEU A 376 14.82 -17.36 -18.08
CA LEU A 376 14.70 -16.97 -19.49
C LEU A 376 14.29 -18.14 -20.42
N ASN A 377 14.29 -19.39 -19.94
CA ASN A 377 13.88 -20.59 -20.68
C ASN A 377 14.54 -20.75 -22.07
N LEU A 378 15.81 -20.34 -22.20
CA LEU A 378 16.54 -20.40 -23.47
C LEU A 378 16.72 -21.86 -23.95
N PRO A 379 16.46 -22.17 -25.23
CA PRO A 379 16.71 -23.51 -25.77
C PRO A 379 18.23 -23.77 -25.84
N VAL A 380 18.71 -24.71 -25.05
CA VAL A 380 20.13 -25.10 -24.97
C VAL A 380 20.30 -26.58 -25.25
N GLY A 381 21.32 -26.92 -26.04
CA GLY A 381 21.60 -28.29 -26.49
C GLY A 381 20.90 -28.65 -27.81
N SER A 382 21.59 -29.43 -28.65
CA SER A 382 21.06 -29.92 -29.92
C SER A 382 19.95 -30.95 -29.71
N SER A 383 18.77 -30.72 -30.29
CA SER A 383 17.62 -31.65 -30.28
C SER A 383 16.98 -31.95 -28.91
N GLN A 384 17.33 -31.21 -27.85
CA GLN A 384 16.69 -31.35 -26.55
C GLN A 384 15.45 -30.45 -26.45
N VAL A 385 14.28 -31.00 -26.81
CA VAL A 385 13.00 -30.33 -26.58
C VAL A 385 12.63 -30.44 -25.10
N LEU A 386 13.04 -29.46 -24.31
CA LEU A 386 12.47 -29.25 -22.98
C LEU A 386 11.01 -28.86 -23.14
N VAL A 387 10.08 -29.72 -22.70
CA VAL A 387 8.67 -29.39 -22.46
C VAL A 387 8.56 -28.92 -21.01
N PRO A 388 8.59 -27.60 -20.72
CA PRO A 388 8.88 -27.15 -19.37
C PRO A 388 7.60 -27.19 -18.53
N ARG A 389 7.59 -28.00 -17.46
CA ARG A 389 6.45 -28.12 -16.53
C ARG A 389 6.07 -26.81 -15.82
N PHE A 390 6.93 -25.79 -15.87
CA PHE A 390 6.81 -24.54 -15.11
C PHE A 390 6.98 -23.28 -15.98
N LEU A 391 6.66 -23.34 -17.28
CA LEU A 391 6.86 -22.23 -18.24
C LEU A 391 6.20 -20.90 -17.80
N THR A 392 5.16 -20.96 -16.97
CA THR A 392 4.42 -19.81 -16.43
C THR A 392 5.14 -19.04 -15.31
N ASN A 393 6.20 -19.62 -14.73
CA ASN A 393 6.83 -19.13 -13.49
C ASN A 393 8.22 -18.50 -13.74
N ALA A 394 8.40 -17.90 -14.92
CA ALA A 394 9.56 -17.04 -15.18
C ALA A 394 9.56 -15.84 -14.22
N TYR A 395 10.75 -15.40 -13.81
CA TYR A 395 10.87 -14.17 -13.04
C TYR A 395 10.47 -12.96 -13.89
N ASP A 396 9.92 -11.93 -13.24
CA ASP A 396 9.73 -10.63 -13.87
C ASP A 396 11.11 -10.02 -14.19
N ILE A 397 11.40 -9.85 -15.48
CA ILE A 397 12.67 -9.31 -15.98
C ILE A 397 12.95 -7.91 -15.41
N GLY A 398 11.91 -7.09 -15.18
CA GLY A 398 12.07 -5.77 -14.58
C GLY A 398 12.64 -5.85 -13.16
N HIS A 399 12.10 -6.74 -12.33
CA HIS A 399 12.60 -6.96 -10.98
C HIS A 399 13.97 -7.65 -10.97
N ALA A 400 14.23 -8.59 -11.89
CA ALA A 400 15.54 -9.23 -12.04
C ALA A 400 16.64 -8.23 -12.44
N VAL A 401 16.36 -7.31 -13.37
CA VAL A 401 17.28 -6.23 -13.78
C VAL A 401 17.53 -5.27 -12.63
N ILE A 402 16.50 -4.87 -11.88
CA ILE A 402 16.63 -4.01 -10.69
C ILE A 402 17.55 -4.66 -9.64
N TRP A 403 17.41 -5.98 -9.41
CA TRP A 403 18.29 -6.70 -8.47
C TRP A 403 19.73 -6.71 -8.95
N ILE A 404 19.97 -7.02 -10.24
CA ILE A 404 21.31 -7.02 -10.84
C ILE A 404 21.97 -5.64 -10.73
N THR A 405 21.29 -4.56 -11.12
CA THR A 405 21.88 -3.22 -11.10
C THR A 405 22.21 -2.77 -9.68
N ALA A 406 21.33 -3.03 -8.71
CA ALA A 406 21.57 -2.69 -7.30
C ALA A 406 22.81 -3.40 -6.72
N MET A 407 23.06 -4.66 -7.08
CA MET A 407 24.28 -5.38 -6.68
C MET A 407 25.54 -4.82 -7.36
N MET A 408 25.45 -4.47 -8.65
CA MET A 408 26.62 -4.04 -9.44
C MET A 408 27.15 -2.64 -9.06
N VAL A 409 26.34 -1.76 -8.46
CA VAL A 409 26.80 -0.43 -8.02
C VAL A 409 27.96 -0.53 -7.02
N MET A 410 27.97 -1.53 -6.14
CA MET A 410 29.12 -1.80 -5.28
C MET A 410 30.33 -2.33 -6.06
N LEU A 411 30.15 -3.33 -6.91
CA LEU A 411 31.25 -3.96 -7.65
C LEU A 411 31.99 -2.96 -8.53
N PHE A 412 31.27 -2.11 -9.28
CA PHE A 412 31.90 -1.05 -10.05
C PHE A 412 32.43 0.09 -9.19
N GLY A 413 31.77 0.47 -8.09
CA GLY A 413 32.29 1.46 -7.15
C GLY A 413 33.64 1.06 -6.56
N TRP A 414 33.75 -0.19 -6.09
CA TRP A 414 35.01 -0.77 -5.60
C TRP A 414 36.04 -0.94 -6.71
N MET A 415 35.66 -1.42 -7.90
CA MET A 415 36.61 -1.57 -9.00
C MET A 415 37.11 -0.22 -9.53
N PHE A 416 36.30 0.84 -9.46
CA PHE A 416 36.70 2.20 -9.81
C PHE A 416 37.59 2.83 -8.75
N LEU A 417 37.28 2.67 -7.46
CA LEU A 417 38.14 3.07 -6.33
C LEU A 417 39.49 2.34 -6.36
N TRP A 418 39.48 1.02 -6.53
CA TRP A 418 40.68 0.20 -6.65
C TRP A 418 41.52 0.64 -7.86
N LYS A 419 40.90 0.89 -9.03
CA LYS A 419 41.61 1.34 -10.23
C LYS A 419 42.11 2.79 -10.14
N MET A 420 41.48 3.65 -9.34
CA MET A 420 42.00 4.96 -8.97
C MET A 420 43.21 4.84 -8.03
N GLN A 421 43.19 3.88 -7.10
CA GLN A 421 44.26 3.64 -6.14
C GLN A 421 45.51 3.03 -6.81
N ASP A 422 45.33 2.00 -7.64
CA ASP A 422 46.34 1.45 -8.56
C ASP A 422 46.92 2.52 -9.51
N GLY A 423 46.07 3.48 -9.92
CA GLY A 423 46.46 4.61 -10.77
C GLY A 423 47.37 5.61 -10.05
N CYS A 424 47.11 5.88 -8.77
CA CYS A 424 47.97 6.72 -7.92
C CYS A 424 49.30 6.05 -7.59
N GLU A 425 49.33 4.75 -7.30
CA GLU A 425 50.60 4.04 -7.02
C GLU A 425 51.54 4.04 -8.24
N LYS A 426 51.00 3.89 -9.46
CA LYS A 426 51.77 3.96 -10.73
C LYS A 426 52.17 5.37 -11.16
N PHE A 427 51.75 6.41 -10.44
CA PHE A 427 52.21 7.80 -10.64
C PHE A 427 53.26 8.23 -9.62
N ASN A 428 53.55 7.38 -8.62
CA ASN A 428 54.51 7.63 -7.54
C ASN A 428 55.74 6.68 -7.59
N SER A 429 55.96 5.99 -8.72
CA SER A 429 57.17 5.22 -9.03
C SER A 429 57.78 5.69 -10.35
#